data_AF-A0A353CSE9-F1
#
_entry.id   AF-A0A353CSE9-F1
#
_cell.length_a   1.000
_cell.length_b   1.000
_cell.length_c   1.000
_cell.angle_alpha   90.00
_cell.angle_beta   90.00
_cell.angle_gamma   90.00
#
_symmetry.space_group_name_H-M   'P 1'
#
loop_
_entity.id
_entity.type
_entity.pdbx_description
1 polymer ?
#
loop_
_entity_poly.entity_id
_entity_poly.type
_entity_poly.pdbx_seq_one_letter_code
_entity_poly.pdbx_strand_id
1 'polypeptide(L)'
;MSEFSQKNMLALYPAEDSGFPDRFFPMRRCVKELTLLNYADACHTRGIQAAEKLIRGIIAGKKIDLVLVCPFASDYQLSPEFYSSLRGAAGVAFWFADDPLYFNSYTRYYGAAADAVVTTDPEALTEWKRLGVPAVLCSDITSNNRYAPVSVEKDIDVCFVGDLSKRGRRDYIEFLRAAGIQVAVYGRGSENGYLPPEKISGTFCRSRVNLNFTGVGEPDWKTGGHPPLGGGRQNTGRSREIALTGAFCLTEFSPGLERTFPGGIMDSFRDREELLEKVKFYLAEPEKREALAAAAHKYAQENYRAEIYLPRIFSELAEALKDRRPAGVGGLPADFKAREINSLTFSFLLMLKRGALLPAIRALPLLFRRGAAAFLRGFPAGLVRGLAALAAS
;
A
#
# COMPACT_ATOMS: atom_id res chain seq x y z
N MET A 1 -7.19 12.79 24.16
CA MET A 1 -6.39 13.36 23.04
C MET A 1 -5.17 12.46 22.85
N SER A 2 -4.78 12.14 21.61
CA SER A 2 -3.62 11.27 21.37
C SER A 2 -2.32 11.92 21.84
N GLU A 3 -1.36 11.12 22.31
CA GLU A 3 -0.01 11.58 22.70
C GLU A 3 0.70 12.33 21.54
N PHE A 4 0.32 12.02 20.29
CA PHE A 4 0.83 12.68 19.10
C PHE A 4 0.30 14.09 18.84
N SER A 5 -0.79 14.51 19.50
CA SER A 5 -1.41 15.83 19.24
C SER A 5 -0.48 17.02 19.49
N GLN A 6 0.62 16.82 20.22
CA GLN A 6 1.65 17.84 20.48
C GLN A 6 2.96 17.61 19.70
N LYS A 7 3.04 16.54 18.91
CA LYS A 7 4.25 16.10 18.20
C LYS A 7 4.27 16.61 16.75
N ASN A 8 5.46 16.97 16.27
CA ASN A 8 5.72 17.35 14.89
C ASN A 8 6.09 16.10 14.08
N MET A 9 5.47 15.92 12.92
CA MET A 9 5.66 14.75 12.06
C MET A 9 6.18 15.14 10.67
N LEU A 10 7.16 14.39 10.18
CA LEU A 10 7.60 14.40 8.79
C LEU A 10 7.12 13.13 8.10
N ALA A 11 6.22 13.25 7.13
CA ALA A 11 5.84 12.12 6.29
C ALA A 11 6.67 12.11 5.00
N LEU A 12 7.39 11.02 4.78
CA LEU A 12 8.17 10.74 3.57
C LEU A 12 7.35 9.84 2.65
N TYR A 13 7.10 10.31 1.42
CA TYR A 13 6.31 9.59 0.42
C TYR A 13 7.01 9.59 -0.96
N PRO A 14 6.65 8.67 -1.87
CA PRO A 14 7.49 8.34 -3.02
C PRO A 14 7.05 8.99 -4.34
N ALA A 15 5.85 9.58 -4.41
CA ALA A 15 5.32 10.12 -5.66
C ALA A 15 4.18 11.12 -5.41
N GLU A 16 4.00 12.05 -6.36
CA GLU A 16 2.84 12.99 -6.36
C GLU A 16 1.61 12.41 -7.07
N ASP A 17 1.78 11.31 -7.79
CA ASP A 17 0.73 10.78 -8.65
C ASP A 17 -0.44 10.19 -7.86
N SER A 18 -1.59 10.09 -8.51
CA SER A 18 -2.80 9.46 -7.94
C SER A 18 -3.29 10.08 -6.62
N GLY A 19 -2.89 11.32 -6.31
CA GLY A 19 -3.23 11.97 -5.04
C GLY A 19 -2.60 11.29 -3.82
N PHE A 20 -1.42 10.68 -3.97
CA PHE A 20 -0.72 10.01 -2.86
C PHE A 20 -0.56 10.89 -1.61
N PRO A 21 -0.21 12.19 -1.71
CA PRO A 21 -0.11 13.08 -0.54
C PRO A 21 -1.43 13.19 0.26
N ASP A 22 -2.58 13.05 -0.40
CA ASP A 22 -3.90 13.20 0.22
C ASP A 22 -4.15 12.15 1.30
N ARG A 23 -3.46 11.01 1.23
CA ARG A 23 -3.54 9.93 2.23
C ARG A 23 -3.06 10.38 3.61
N PHE A 24 -2.19 11.40 3.67
CA PHE A 24 -1.67 11.94 4.92
C PHE A 24 -2.51 13.08 5.49
N PHE A 25 -3.39 13.72 4.71
CA PHE A 25 -4.16 14.88 5.18
C PHE A 25 -5.04 14.60 6.41
N PRO A 26 -5.71 13.45 6.53
CA PRO A 26 -6.46 13.13 7.74
C PRO A 26 -5.58 13.12 9.01
N MET A 27 -4.28 12.81 8.89
CA MET A 27 -3.35 12.77 10.02
C MET A 27 -3.08 14.15 10.63
N ARG A 28 -3.37 15.26 9.93
CA ARG A 28 -3.24 16.63 10.47
C ARG A 28 -4.08 16.84 11.75
N ARG A 29 -5.12 16.04 11.95
CA ARG A 29 -5.96 16.08 13.16
C ARG A 29 -5.32 15.35 14.35
N CYS A 30 -4.29 14.55 14.11
CA CYS A 30 -3.64 13.70 15.11
C CYS A 30 -2.26 14.21 15.54
N VAL A 31 -1.69 15.20 14.84
CA VAL A 31 -0.35 15.76 15.08
C VAL A 31 -0.39 17.28 15.18
N LYS A 32 0.60 17.88 15.82
CA LYS A 32 0.72 19.34 15.94
C LYS A 32 1.06 20.00 14.61
N GLU A 33 2.07 19.47 13.94
CA GLU A 33 2.50 19.92 12.61
C GLU A 33 2.79 18.70 11.73
N LEU A 34 2.26 18.73 10.51
CA LEU A 34 2.55 17.72 9.48
C LEU A 34 3.31 18.37 8.33
N THR A 35 4.56 17.93 8.16
CA THR A 35 5.39 18.24 6.99
C THR A 35 5.39 17.04 6.06
N LEU A 36 5.13 17.27 4.77
CA LEU A 36 5.20 16.24 3.74
C LEU A 36 6.46 16.49 2.90
N LEU A 37 7.16 15.42 2.53
CA LEU A 37 8.28 15.47 1.59
C LEU A 37 8.24 14.28 0.63
N ASN A 38 8.15 14.59 -0.66
CA ASN A 38 8.39 13.62 -1.71
C ASN A 38 9.89 13.29 -1.76
N TYR A 39 10.29 12.21 -1.10
CA TYR A 39 11.72 11.87 -0.98
C TYR A 39 12.29 11.38 -2.29
N ALA A 40 11.50 10.69 -3.12
CA ALA A 40 11.95 10.18 -4.40
C ALA A 40 12.26 11.33 -5.36
N ASP A 41 11.36 12.31 -5.44
CA ASP A 41 11.59 13.52 -6.23
C ASP A 41 12.81 14.31 -5.71
N ALA A 42 12.94 14.48 -4.39
CA ALA A 42 14.12 15.11 -3.80
C ALA A 42 15.41 14.38 -4.18
N CYS A 43 15.41 13.04 -4.20
CA CYS A 43 16.55 12.25 -4.64
C CYS A 43 16.84 12.46 -6.14
N HIS A 44 15.82 12.44 -7.00
CA HIS A 44 15.98 12.56 -8.45
C HIS A 44 16.30 13.98 -8.93
N THR A 45 15.96 15.01 -8.17
CA THR A 45 16.23 16.42 -8.53
C THR A 45 17.51 16.96 -7.89
N ARG A 46 17.77 16.63 -6.63
CA ARG A 46 18.91 17.18 -5.86
C ARG A 46 20.06 16.18 -5.70
N GLY A 47 19.79 14.89 -5.90
CA GLY A 47 20.70 13.80 -5.61
C GLY A 47 20.47 13.21 -4.23
N ILE A 48 20.81 11.93 -4.06
CA ILE A 48 20.52 11.14 -2.86
C ILE A 48 21.13 11.79 -1.61
N GLN A 49 22.44 12.09 -1.62
CA GLN A 49 23.11 12.68 -0.46
C GLN A 49 22.55 14.06 -0.08
N ALA A 50 22.11 14.85 -1.07
CA ALA A 50 21.48 16.14 -0.82
C ALA A 50 20.05 16.00 -0.25
N ALA A 51 19.30 14.99 -0.70
CA ALA A 51 18.01 14.63 -0.14
C ALA A 51 18.14 14.14 1.31
N GLU A 52 19.14 13.32 1.61
CA GLU A 52 19.47 12.90 2.99
C GLU A 52 19.75 14.12 3.89
N LYS A 53 20.57 15.07 3.41
CA LYS A 53 20.85 16.32 4.14
C LYS A 53 19.60 17.17 4.32
N LEU A 54 18.74 17.25 3.31
CA LEU A 54 17.45 17.96 3.39
C LEU A 54 16.56 17.36 4.48
N ILE A 55 16.41 16.03 4.51
CA ILE A 55 15.60 15.33 5.51
C ILE A 55 16.13 15.61 6.92
N ARG A 56 17.45 15.50 7.14
CA ARG A 56 18.07 15.84 8.43
C ARG A 56 17.85 17.31 8.82
N GLY A 57 17.95 18.21 7.84
CA GLY A 57 17.71 19.64 8.04
C GLY A 57 16.27 19.93 8.45
N ILE A 58 15.29 19.27 7.83
CA ILE A 58 13.87 19.37 8.23
C ILE A 58 13.67 18.83 9.64
N ILE A 59 14.24 17.66 9.95
CA ILE A 59 14.15 17.05 11.29
C ILE A 59 14.64 18.01 12.36
N ALA A 60 15.85 18.56 12.19
CA ALA A 60 16.43 19.49 13.15
C ALA A 60 15.68 20.83 13.20
N GLY A 61 15.42 21.44 12.03
CA GLY A 61 14.83 22.79 11.94
C GLY A 61 13.39 22.86 12.43
N LYS A 62 12.60 21.81 12.18
CA LYS A 62 11.21 21.72 12.62
C LYS A 62 11.01 20.95 13.93
N LYS A 63 12.09 20.45 14.54
CA LYS A 63 12.05 19.62 15.75
C LYS A 63 11.07 18.45 15.57
N ILE A 64 11.28 17.66 14.50
CA ILE A 64 10.42 16.52 14.18
C ILE A 64 10.56 15.44 15.25
N ASP A 65 9.44 14.99 15.81
CA ASP A 65 9.38 13.90 16.78
C ASP A 65 9.25 12.53 16.10
N LEU A 66 8.59 12.47 14.94
CA LEU A 66 8.35 11.25 14.17
C LEU A 66 8.58 11.47 12.67
N VAL A 67 9.41 10.61 12.09
CA VAL A 67 9.51 10.41 10.64
C VAL A 67 8.66 9.19 10.27
N LEU A 68 7.58 9.43 9.54
CA LEU A 68 6.70 8.38 9.01
C LEU A 68 7.03 8.14 7.54
N VAL A 69 7.45 6.94 7.18
CA VAL A 69 7.90 6.60 5.82
C VAL A 69 6.90 5.66 5.16
N CYS A 70 6.37 6.03 3.99
CA CYS A 70 5.49 5.17 3.20
C CYS A 70 6.11 4.91 1.83
N PRO A 71 6.99 3.90 1.70
CA PRO A 71 7.73 3.66 0.47
C PRO A 71 6.99 2.77 -0.51
N PHE A 72 7.36 2.84 -1.79
CA PHE A 72 7.09 1.73 -2.71
C PHE A 72 8.19 0.68 -2.59
N ALA A 73 7.86 -0.61 -2.80
CA ALA A 73 8.84 -1.70 -2.79
C ALA A 73 9.88 -1.63 -3.94
N SER A 74 9.78 -0.62 -4.81
CA SER A 74 10.81 -0.26 -5.79
C SER A 74 11.86 0.71 -5.28
N ASP A 75 11.67 1.28 -4.09
CA ASP A 75 12.40 2.46 -3.66
C ASP A 75 13.60 2.07 -2.80
N TYR A 76 14.78 2.43 -3.29
CA TYR A 76 16.06 2.10 -2.69
C TYR A 76 17.02 3.30 -2.63
N GLN A 77 16.54 4.49 -3.02
CA GLN A 77 17.30 5.72 -3.04
C GLN A 77 17.80 6.06 -1.63
N LEU A 78 16.92 5.94 -0.64
CA LEU A 78 17.24 6.09 0.77
C LEU A 78 17.40 4.71 1.38
N SER A 79 18.58 4.40 1.88
CA SER A 79 18.92 3.05 2.36
C SER A 79 18.43 2.75 3.77
N PRO A 80 18.31 1.47 4.17
CA PRO A 80 18.03 1.10 5.55
C PRO A 80 19.01 1.74 6.55
N GLU A 81 20.29 1.85 6.20
CA GLU A 81 21.30 2.47 7.07
C GLU A 81 21.03 3.97 7.28
N PHE A 82 20.54 4.66 6.25
CA PHE A 82 20.15 6.07 6.36
C PHE A 82 18.98 6.22 7.35
N TYR A 83 17.91 5.44 7.19
CA TYR A 83 16.77 5.50 8.11
C TYR A 83 17.15 5.16 9.56
N SER A 84 17.97 4.11 9.74
CA SER A 84 18.50 3.74 11.06
C SER A 84 19.26 4.90 11.71
N SER A 85 20.04 5.66 10.92
CA SER A 85 20.78 6.82 11.42
C SER A 85 19.92 8.04 11.81
N LEU A 86 18.61 8.03 11.56
CA LEU A 86 17.69 9.11 11.97
C LEU A 86 17.15 8.91 13.40
N ARG A 87 17.22 7.68 13.93
CA ARG A 87 16.55 7.27 15.18
C ARG A 87 17.03 7.99 16.44
N GLY A 88 18.25 8.55 16.39
CA GLY A 88 18.79 9.40 17.46
C GLY A 88 18.21 10.82 17.46
N ALA A 89 17.61 11.27 16.35
CA ALA A 89 17.08 12.62 16.20
C ALA A 89 15.53 12.66 16.23
N ALA A 90 14.87 11.61 15.77
CA ALA A 90 13.42 11.47 15.75
C ALA A 90 13.05 9.97 15.84
N GLY A 91 11.84 9.64 16.28
CA GLY A 91 11.31 8.29 16.06
C GLY A 91 11.15 8.02 14.56
N VAL A 92 11.42 6.80 14.12
CA VAL A 92 11.28 6.38 12.71
C VAL A 92 10.28 5.25 12.63
N ALA A 93 9.21 5.43 11.88
CA ALA A 93 8.24 4.39 11.61
C ALA A 93 8.00 4.22 10.11
N PHE A 94 7.87 2.98 9.65
CA PHE A 94 7.39 2.70 8.30
C PHE A 94 5.91 2.39 8.30
N TRP A 95 5.21 2.78 7.25
CA TRP A 95 3.86 2.34 6.96
C TRP A 95 3.86 1.53 5.66
N PHE A 96 3.75 0.21 5.81
CA PHE A 96 3.74 -0.75 4.69
C PHE A 96 2.30 -1.16 4.35
N ALA A 97 1.87 -0.83 3.13
CA ALA A 97 0.53 -1.13 2.62
C ALA A 97 0.43 -2.50 1.93
N ASP A 98 1.57 -3.07 1.55
CA ASP A 98 1.66 -4.24 0.66
C ASP A 98 2.62 -5.30 1.23
N ASP A 99 2.67 -5.44 2.56
CA ASP A 99 3.42 -6.51 3.23
C ASP A 99 3.11 -7.90 2.66
N PRO A 100 1.85 -8.26 2.33
CA PRO A 100 1.55 -9.57 1.73
C PRO A 100 2.37 -9.88 0.48
N LEU A 101 2.74 -8.86 -0.31
CA LEU A 101 3.50 -9.04 -1.54
C LEU A 101 5.01 -8.86 -1.33
N TYR A 102 5.42 -7.95 -0.44
CA TYR A 102 6.80 -7.45 -0.39
C TYR A 102 7.54 -7.73 0.91
N PHE A 103 6.94 -8.44 1.87
CA PHE A 103 7.55 -8.70 3.17
C PHE A 103 8.91 -9.39 3.06
N ASN A 104 8.95 -10.51 2.35
CA ASN A 104 10.15 -11.36 2.24
C ASN A 104 11.26 -10.70 1.41
N SER A 105 10.89 -9.91 0.40
CA SER A 105 11.84 -9.33 -0.55
C SER A 105 12.32 -7.92 -0.20
N TYR A 106 11.53 -7.15 0.58
CA TYR A 106 11.73 -5.72 0.78
C TYR A 106 11.40 -5.24 2.21
N THR A 107 10.14 -5.31 2.66
CA THR A 107 9.68 -4.50 3.81
C THR A 107 10.39 -4.88 5.09
N ARG A 108 10.66 -6.18 5.32
CA ARG A 108 11.36 -6.66 6.52
C ARG A 108 12.73 -6.02 6.76
N TYR A 109 13.46 -5.67 5.69
CA TYR A 109 14.80 -5.08 5.82
C TYR A 109 14.74 -3.59 6.16
N TYR A 110 13.73 -2.88 5.66
CA TYR A 110 13.48 -1.48 6.03
C TYR A 110 12.84 -1.35 7.40
N GLY A 111 11.88 -2.22 7.73
CA GLY A 111 11.28 -2.27 9.06
C GLY A 111 12.29 -2.59 10.17
N ALA A 112 13.28 -3.45 9.88
CA ALA A 112 14.40 -3.72 10.81
C ALA A 112 15.33 -2.50 11.02
N ALA A 113 15.19 -1.43 10.23
CA ALA A 113 15.94 -0.18 10.41
C ALA A 113 15.14 0.89 11.17
N ALA A 114 13.92 0.58 11.63
CA ALA A 114 12.98 1.51 12.23
C ALA A 114 12.71 1.21 13.72
N ASP A 115 12.06 2.15 14.40
CA ASP A 115 11.60 1.97 15.78
C ASP A 115 10.28 1.19 15.84
N ALA A 116 9.42 1.34 14.83
CA ALA A 116 8.17 0.62 14.70
C ALA A 116 7.72 0.52 13.24
N VAL A 117 6.74 -0.32 12.97
CA VAL A 117 6.06 -0.41 11.68
C VAL A 117 4.56 -0.35 11.85
N VAL A 118 3.89 0.19 10.84
CA VAL A 118 2.45 0.08 10.65
C VAL A 118 2.25 -0.82 9.44
N THR A 119 1.51 -1.91 9.62
CA THR A 119 1.15 -2.83 8.55
C THR A 119 -0.35 -2.80 8.31
N THR A 120 -0.79 -3.04 7.08
CA THR A 120 -2.20 -3.22 6.74
C THR A 120 -2.65 -4.67 6.83
N ASP A 121 -1.71 -5.60 7.04
CA ASP A 121 -1.98 -7.02 6.97
C ASP A 121 -1.88 -7.71 8.34
N PRO A 122 -2.92 -8.41 8.79
CA PRO A 122 -2.89 -9.14 10.05
C PRO A 122 -1.85 -10.25 10.12
N GLU A 123 -1.55 -10.93 9.00
CA GLU A 123 -0.61 -12.05 9.02
C GLU A 123 0.83 -11.54 9.17
N ALA A 124 1.13 -10.39 8.57
CA ALA A 124 2.41 -9.70 8.72
C ALA A 124 2.74 -9.39 10.20
N LEU A 125 1.74 -9.16 11.08
CA LEU A 125 1.98 -8.95 12.51
C LEU A 125 2.75 -10.10 13.17
N THR A 126 2.46 -11.33 12.75
CA THR A 126 3.16 -12.51 13.29
C THR A 126 4.62 -12.51 12.86
N GLU A 127 4.89 -12.16 11.60
CA GLU A 127 6.25 -12.07 11.09
C GLU A 127 7.02 -10.90 11.71
N TRP A 128 6.39 -9.74 11.91
CA TRP A 128 7.00 -8.60 12.61
C TRP A 128 7.35 -8.95 14.06
N LYS A 129 6.46 -9.67 14.76
CA LYS A 129 6.73 -10.19 16.10
C LYS A 129 7.94 -11.13 16.11
N ARG A 130 8.10 -12.00 15.11
CA ARG A 130 9.28 -12.87 14.98
C ARG A 130 10.58 -12.08 14.75
N LEU A 131 10.51 -10.97 14.03
CA LEU A 131 11.65 -10.06 13.83
C LEU A 131 11.94 -9.18 15.05
N GLY A 132 11.06 -9.20 16.07
CA GLY A 132 11.19 -8.36 17.26
C GLY A 132 10.99 -6.87 16.99
N VAL A 133 10.35 -6.53 15.86
CA VAL A 133 10.02 -5.15 15.47
C VAL A 133 8.60 -4.83 15.95
N PRO A 134 8.39 -3.79 16.77
CA PRO A 134 7.05 -3.36 17.16
C PRO A 134 6.19 -3.04 15.94
N ALA A 135 5.00 -3.65 15.86
CA ALA A 135 4.10 -3.50 14.72
C ALA A 135 2.68 -3.15 15.16
N VAL A 136 2.09 -2.19 14.47
CA VAL A 136 0.71 -1.73 14.64
C VAL A 136 -0.10 -2.12 13.42
N LEU A 137 -1.30 -2.65 13.61
CA LEU A 137 -2.19 -2.97 12.50
C LEU A 137 -3.07 -1.77 12.17
N CYS A 138 -2.90 -1.23 10.97
CA CYS A 138 -3.84 -0.28 10.39
C CYS A 138 -4.44 -0.84 9.11
N SER A 139 -5.66 -1.38 9.19
CA SER A 139 -6.34 -1.97 8.04
C SER A 139 -6.61 -0.99 6.89
N ASP A 140 -6.43 0.32 7.07
CA ASP A 140 -6.68 1.29 6.01
C ASP A 140 -5.76 2.52 6.06
N ILE A 141 -5.20 2.88 4.90
CA ILE A 141 -4.37 4.08 4.72
C ILE A 141 -5.05 5.09 3.79
N THR A 142 -6.15 4.67 3.16
CA THR A 142 -6.77 5.31 2.00
C THR A 142 -8.16 5.86 2.28
N SER A 143 -8.83 5.44 3.36
CA SER A 143 -10.13 6.00 3.73
C SER A 143 -10.02 7.39 4.37
N ASN A 144 -9.58 8.36 3.56
CA ASN A 144 -10.37 9.59 3.58
C ASN A 144 -11.79 9.16 3.18
N ASN A 145 -12.81 9.55 3.95
CA ASN A 145 -14.20 9.09 3.76
C ASN A 145 -14.80 9.67 2.45
N ARG A 146 -14.19 9.35 1.30
CA ARG A 146 -14.54 9.78 -0.06
C ARG A 146 -15.78 9.04 -0.57
N TYR A 147 -16.04 7.86 -0.01
CA TYR A 147 -17.14 7.02 -0.43
C TYR A 147 -18.27 7.09 0.60
N ALA A 148 -19.44 7.45 0.12
CA ALA A 148 -20.65 7.55 0.93
C ALA A 148 -21.81 6.87 0.20
N PRO A 149 -22.89 6.50 0.92
CA PRO A 149 -24.11 6.04 0.30
C PRO A 149 -24.68 7.07 -0.67
N VAL A 150 -25.22 6.60 -1.79
CA VAL A 150 -25.95 7.41 -2.77
C VAL A 150 -27.33 6.77 -2.95
N SER A 151 -28.39 7.56 -2.84
CA SER A 151 -29.76 7.08 -3.09
C SER A 151 -30.00 6.97 -4.59
N VAL A 152 -29.92 5.75 -5.12
CA VAL A 152 -30.08 5.41 -6.54
C VAL A 152 -30.69 4.02 -6.68
N GLU A 153 -31.36 3.78 -7.80
CA GLU A 153 -31.85 2.44 -8.16
C GLU A 153 -30.68 1.49 -8.47
N LYS A 154 -30.84 0.22 -8.09
CA LYS A 154 -29.88 -0.85 -8.41
C LYS A 154 -30.18 -1.45 -9.79
N ASP A 155 -29.53 -0.93 -10.82
CA ASP A 155 -29.69 -1.31 -12.22
C ASP A 155 -28.49 -2.05 -12.84
N ILE A 156 -27.42 -2.28 -12.07
CA ILE A 156 -26.26 -3.09 -12.48
C ILE A 156 -26.32 -4.43 -11.74
N ASP A 157 -26.31 -5.56 -12.45
CA ASP A 157 -26.32 -6.89 -11.83
C ASP A 157 -25.04 -7.15 -11.02
N VAL A 158 -23.91 -7.16 -11.71
CA VAL A 158 -22.60 -7.40 -11.09
C VAL A 158 -21.61 -6.33 -11.56
N CYS A 159 -20.85 -5.77 -10.62
CA CYS A 159 -19.79 -4.82 -10.93
C CYS A 159 -18.46 -5.26 -10.36
N PHE A 160 -17.40 -5.06 -11.13
CA PHE A 160 -16.03 -5.10 -10.64
C PHE A 160 -15.31 -3.80 -11.00
N VAL A 161 -14.78 -3.10 -9.98
CA VAL A 161 -13.95 -1.92 -10.16
C VAL A 161 -12.54 -2.23 -9.65
N GLY A 162 -11.60 -2.43 -10.56
CA GLY A 162 -10.22 -2.74 -10.22
C GLY A 162 -9.35 -3.09 -11.42
N ASP A 163 -8.09 -3.41 -11.14
CA ASP A 163 -7.16 -3.82 -12.17
C ASP A 163 -7.49 -5.25 -12.64
N LEU A 164 -8.02 -5.38 -13.86
CA LEU A 164 -8.34 -6.66 -14.50
C LEU A 164 -7.10 -7.34 -15.10
N SER A 165 -5.97 -6.63 -15.21
CA SER A 165 -4.71 -7.22 -15.70
C SER A 165 -4.01 -8.11 -14.66
N LYS A 166 -4.45 -8.07 -13.39
CA LYS A 166 -3.95 -8.96 -12.34
C LYS A 166 -4.46 -10.40 -12.56
N ARG A 167 -3.58 -11.37 -12.25
CA ARG A 167 -3.78 -12.80 -12.47
C ARG A 167 -5.15 -13.29 -11.98
N GLY A 168 -5.80 -14.15 -12.77
CA GLY A 168 -7.02 -14.88 -12.42
C GLY A 168 -8.31 -14.07 -12.47
N ARG A 169 -8.25 -12.73 -12.36
CA ARG A 169 -9.45 -11.88 -12.33
C ARG A 169 -10.25 -11.95 -13.62
N ARG A 170 -9.58 -11.96 -14.77
CA ARG A 170 -10.25 -12.11 -16.07
C ARG A 170 -10.98 -13.44 -16.17
N ASP A 171 -10.37 -14.53 -15.68
CA ASP A 171 -10.97 -15.87 -15.76
C ASP A 171 -12.28 -15.95 -14.96
N TYR A 172 -12.35 -15.34 -13.77
CA TYR A 172 -13.59 -15.24 -13.00
C TYR A 172 -14.68 -14.46 -13.73
N ILE A 173 -14.32 -13.30 -14.31
CA ILE A 173 -15.27 -12.44 -15.03
C ILE A 173 -15.82 -13.15 -16.26
N GLU A 174 -14.96 -13.77 -17.06
CA GLU A 174 -15.38 -14.48 -18.27
C GLU A 174 -16.20 -15.75 -17.94
N PHE A 175 -15.89 -16.42 -16.82
CA PHE A 175 -16.70 -17.53 -16.33
C PHE A 175 -18.13 -17.10 -15.99
N LEU A 176 -18.30 -15.96 -15.30
CA LEU A 176 -19.62 -15.39 -15.01
C LEU A 176 -20.38 -15.01 -16.30
N ARG A 177 -19.69 -14.37 -17.25
CA ARG A 177 -20.28 -13.98 -18.55
C ARG A 177 -20.73 -15.18 -19.36
N ALA A 178 -19.91 -16.23 -19.42
CA ALA A 178 -20.27 -17.49 -20.09
C ALA A 178 -21.51 -18.17 -19.48
N ALA A 179 -21.78 -17.93 -18.20
CA ALA A 179 -22.97 -18.39 -17.51
C ALA A 179 -24.19 -17.44 -17.65
N GLY A 180 -24.10 -16.41 -18.49
CA GLY A 180 -25.19 -15.47 -18.79
C GLY A 180 -25.32 -14.31 -17.79
N ILE A 181 -24.36 -14.11 -16.88
CA ILE A 181 -24.40 -12.99 -15.92
C ILE A 181 -23.86 -11.73 -16.59
N GLN A 182 -24.60 -10.62 -16.46
CA GLN A 182 -24.11 -9.30 -16.89
C GLN A 182 -23.13 -8.73 -15.87
N VAL A 183 -21.88 -8.53 -16.30
CA VAL A 183 -20.82 -8.00 -15.44
C VAL A 183 -20.22 -6.73 -16.04
N ALA A 184 -20.43 -5.61 -15.35
CA ALA A 184 -19.82 -4.32 -15.68
C ALA A 184 -18.43 -4.22 -15.03
N VAL A 185 -17.39 -4.06 -15.85
CA VAL A 185 -16.01 -4.00 -15.36
C VAL A 185 -15.36 -2.67 -15.67
N TYR A 186 -14.74 -2.07 -14.65
CA TYR A 186 -13.99 -0.82 -14.74
C TYR A 186 -12.58 -0.99 -14.18
N GLY A 187 -11.63 -0.21 -14.71
CA GLY A 187 -10.23 -0.17 -14.33
C GLY A 187 -9.28 -0.63 -15.43
N ARG A 188 -8.00 -0.74 -15.10
CA ARG A 188 -6.95 -1.16 -16.05
C ARG A 188 -7.28 -2.52 -16.67
N GLY A 189 -7.19 -2.59 -18.01
CA GLY A 189 -7.41 -3.83 -18.77
C GLY A 189 -8.88 -4.21 -18.97
N SER A 190 -9.83 -3.40 -18.50
CA SER A 190 -11.26 -3.57 -18.73
C SER A 190 -11.75 -2.79 -19.96
N GLU A 191 -12.88 -3.20 -20.50
CA GLU A 191 -13.55 -2.56 -21.65
C GLU A 191 -14.07 -1.15 -21.35
N ASN A 192 -14.43 -0.84 -20.10
CA ASN A 192 -14.93 0.49 -19.73
C ASN A 192 -13.84 1.46 -19.26
N GLY A 193 -12.57 1.02 -19.21
CA GLY A 193 -11.46 1.84 -18.75
C GLY A 193 -11.59 2.30 -17.29
N TYR A 194 -10.83 3.31 -16.90
CA TYR A 194 -10.85 3.82 -15.51
C TYR A 194 -12.19 4.50 -15.17
N LEU A 195 -12.72 4.18 -13.99
CA LEU A 195 -13.89 4.84 -13.43
C LEU A 195 -13.46 6.13 -12.70
N PRO A 196 -13.98 7.32 -13.05
CA PRO A 196 -13.67 8.55 -12.35
C PRO A 196 -14.04 8.49 -10.86
N PRO A 197 -13.21 9.05 -9.95
CA PRO A 197 -13.43 8.97 -8.50
C PRO A 197 -14.85 9.36 -8.04
N GLU A 198 -15.41 10.42 -8.61
CA GLU A 198 -16.74 10.96 -8.30
C GLU A 198 -17.89 10.01 -8.70
N LYS A 199 -17.63 9.06 -9.61
CA LYS A 199 -18.63 8.06 -10.05
C LYS A 199 -18.57 6.77 -9.24
N ILE A 200 -17.50 6.53 -8.46
CA ILE A 200 -17.27 5.25 -7.78
C ILE A 200 -18.43 4.90 -6.83
N SER A 201 -18.81 5.82 -5.94
CA SER A 201 -19.93 5.57 -5.00
C SER A 201 -21.25 5.30 -5.72
N GLY A 202 -21.58 6.09 -6.74
CA GLY A 202 -22.79 5.89 -7.54
C GLY A 202 -22.80 4.52 -8.22
N THR A 203 -21.68 4.10 -8.82
CA THR A 203 -21.57 2.78 -9.45
C THR A 203 -21.72 1.65 -8.43
N PHE A 204 -21.10 1.75 -7.25
CA PHE A 204 -21.28 0.75 -6.20
C PHE A 204 -22.73 0.65 -5.73
N CYS A 205 -23.38 1.79 -5.47
CA CYS A 205 -24.76 1.83 -4.99
C CYS A 205 -25.78 1.37 -6.05
N ARG A 206 -25.48 1.54 -7.35
CA ARG A 206 -26.25 0.99 -8.48
C ARG A 206 -26.06 -0.51 -8.68
N SER A 207 -25.00 -1.08 -8.12
CA SER A 207 -24.67 -2.49 -8.30
C SER A 207 -25.38 -3.37 -7.27
N ARG A 208 -26.03 -4.44 -7.74
CA ARG A 208 -26.60 -5.47 -6.88
C ARG A 208 -25.45 -6.23 -6.22
N VAL A 209 -24.48 -6.73 -6.98
CA VAL A 209 -23.30 -7.40 -6.44
C VAL A 209 -22.02 -6.66 -6.85
N ASN A 210 -21.24 -6.18 -5.87
CA ASN A 210 -19.89 -5.69 -6.12
C ASN A 210 -18.87 -6.78 -5.82
N LEU A 211 -18.02 -7.10 -6.80
CA LEU A 211 -16.95 -8.08 -6.64
C LEU A 211 -15.67 -7.44 -6.08
N ASN A 212 -15.00 -8.17 -5.21
CA ASN A 212 -13.65 -7.84 -4.75
C ASN A 212 -12.74 -9.06 -4.90
N PHE A 213 -11.61 -8.91 -5.61
CA PHE A 213 -10.62 -9.98 -5.74
C PHE A 213 -9.40 -9.70 -4.85
N THR A 214 -8.96 -10.71 -4.12
CA THR A 214 -7.89 -10.61 -3.10
C THR A 214 -6.55 -11.14 -3.59
N GLY A 215 -6.53 -11.88 -4.71
CA GLY A 215 -5.28 -12.31 -5.35
C GLY A 215 -4.30 -11.17 -5.60
N VAL A 216 -3.07 -11.33 -5.11
CA VAL A 216 -1.95 -10.44 -5.43
C VAL A 216 -1.43 -10.69 -6.85
N GLY A 217 -0.73 -9.73 -7.41
CA GLY A 217 -0.17 -9.83 -8.76
C GLY A 217 0.90 -10.93 -8.89
N GLU A 218 1.27 -11.23 -10.14
CA GLU A 218 2.40 -12.12 -10.40
C GLU A 218 3.69 -11.59 -9.77
N PRO A 219 4.62 -12.50 -9.40
CA PRO A 219 5.96 -12.10 -9.03
C PRO A 219 6.59 -11.24 -10.12
N ASP A 220 7.19 -10.13 -9.71
CA ASP A 220 7.95 -9.26 -10.58
C ASP A 220 9.38 -9.12 -10.06
N TRP A 221 10.16 -8.22 -10.66
CA TRP A 221 11.55 -8.00 -10.25
C TRP A 221 11.70 -7.57 -8.77
N LYS A 222 10.66 -7.02 -8.13
CA LYS A 222 10.68 -6.61 -6.71
C LYS A 222 10.51 -7.80 -5.78
N THR A 223 9.75 -8.82 -6.17
CA THR A 223 9.51 -10.01 -5.36
C THR A 223 10.53 -11.10 -5.63
N GLY A 224 11.09 -11.20 -6.84
CA GLY A 224 12.33 -11.94 -7.13
C GLY A 224 12.40 -13.36 -6.54
N GLY A 225 11.40 -14.20 -6.80
CA GLY A 225 11.35 -15.59 -6.30
C GLY A 225 10.97 -15.75 -4.83
N HIS A 226 10.68 -14.65 -4.11
CA HIS A 226 10.16 -14.71 -2.76
C HIS A 226 8.65 -14.95 -2.78
N PRO A 227 8.14 -15.94 -2.04
CA PRO A 227 6.71 -16.16 -1.95
C PRO A 227 6.03 -15.00 -1.21
N PRO A 228 4.80 -14.63 -1.61
CA PRO A 228 3.99 -13.71 -0.83
C PRO A 228 3.60 -14.33 0.52
N LEU A 229 3.26 -13.49 1.50
CA LEU A 229 2.58 -13.96 2.71
C LEU A 229 1.13 -14.36 2.36
N GLY A 230 0.49 -15.12 3.25
CA GLY A 230 -0.95 -15.41 3.12
C GLY A 230 -1.36 -16.21 1.90
N GLY A 231 -0.43 -16.95 1.29
CA GLY A 231 -0.68 -17.65 0.03
C GLY A 231 -0.99 -16.72 -1.14
N GLY A 232 -0.56 -15.45 -1.08
CA GLY A 232 -0.79 -14.48 -2.16
C GLY A 232 -2.21 -13.90 -2.16
N ARG A 233 -2.88 -13.86 -1.01
CA ARG A 233 -4.16 -13.17 -0.83
C ARG A 233 -3.97 -11.96 0.07
N GLN A 234 -4.37 -10.79 -0.39
CA GLN A 234 -4.29 -9.53 0.35
C GLN A 234 -5.68 -9.06 0.75
N ASN A 235 -5.75 -8.48 1.95
CA ASN A 235 -6.92 -7.77 2.41
C ASN A 235 -7.02 -6.40 1.73
N THR A 236 -7.73 -6.34 0.62
CA THR A 236 -7.80 -5.14 -0.22
C THR A 236 -8.64 -4.03 0.43
N GLY A 237 -8.33 -2.77 0.12
CA GLY A 237 -9.14 -1.62 0.54
C GLY A 237 -10.57 -1.64 -0.06
N ARG A 238 -10.74 -2.24 -1.24
CA ARG A 238 -12.00 -2.21 -2.01
C ARG A 238 -13.22 -2.73 -1.23
N SER A 239 -13.07 -3.76 -0.42
CA SER A 239 -14.18 -4.26 0.41
C SER A 239 -14.65 -3.22 1.45
N ARG A 240 -13.71 -2.46 2.03
CA ARG A 240 -14.01 -1.34 2.93
C ARG A 240 -14.62 -0.16 2.18
N GLU A 241 -14.10 0.18 1.01
CA GLU A 241 -14.66 1.23 0.14
C GLU A 241 -16.13 0.94 -0.21
N ILE A 242 -16.45 -0.31 -0.59
CA ILE A 242 -17.82 -0.74 -0.89
C ILE A 242 -18.69 -0.68 0.38
N ALA A 243 -18.22 -1.23 1.50
CA ALA A 243 -18.97 -1.21 2.76
C ALA A 243 -19.32 0.22 3.23
N LEU A 244 -18.39 1.19 3.08
CA LEU A 244 -18.65 2.59 3.42
C LEU A 244 -19.79 3.21 2.60
N THR A 245 -20.12 2.68 1.42
CA THR A 245 -21.27 3.13 0.60
C THR A 245 -22.59 2.46 0.95
N GLY A 246 -22.61 1.46 1.82
CA GLY A 246 -23.82 0.68 2.08
C GLY A 246 -24.18 -0.30 0.96
N ALA A 247 -23.29 -0.50 -0.01
CA ALA A 247 -23.49 -1.47 -1.08
C ALA A 247 -22.98 -2.86 -0.66
N PHE A 248 -23.55 -3.89 -1.30
CA PHE A 248 -23.17 -5.27 -1.04
C PHE A 248 -21.84 -5.62 -1.73
N CYS A 249 -20.95 -6.28 -0.99
CA CYS A 249 -19.65 -6.76 -1.45
C CYS A 249 -19.60 -8.30 -1.34
N LEU A 250 -19.28 -8.97 -2.44
CA LEU A 250 -18.90 -10.38 -2.48
C LEU A 250 -17.39 -10.46 -2.75
N THR A 251 -16.62 -10.92 -1.78
CA THR A 251 -15.16 -10.89 -1.85
C THR A 251 -14.56 -12.27 -2.10
N GLU A 252 -13.47 -12.35 -2.85
CA GLU A 252 -12.63 -13.55 -2.86
C GLU A 252 -12.08 -13.77 -1.45
N PHE A 253 -11.98 -15.02 -1.02
CA PHE A 253 -11.49 -15.37 0.30
C PHE A 253 -10.08 -14.81 0.52
N SER A 254 -9.85 -14.26 1.71
CA SER A 254 -8.51 -13.96 2.22
C SER A 254 -8.43 -14.35 3.69
N PRO A 255 -7.26 -14.80 4.19
CA PRO A 255 -7.10 -15.16 5.60
C PRO A 255 -7.46 -14.03 6.57
N GLY A 256 -7.22 -12.77 6.18
CA GLY A 256 -7.51 -11.60 7.00
C GLY A 256 -8.96 -11.12 7.01
N LEU A 257 -9.88 -11.78 6.27
CA LEU A 257 -11.26 -11.31 6.11
C LEU A 257 -12.01 -11.27 7.44
N GLU A 258 -12.00 -12.35 8.22
CA GLU A 258 -12.72 -12.43 9.51
C GLU A 258 -12.22 -11.39 10.51
N ARG A 259 -10.94 -11.03 10.46
CA ARG A 259 -10.40 -9.96 11.32
C ARG A 259 -10.86 -8.56 10.90
N THR A 260 -11.28 -8.42 9.65
CA THR A 260 -11.65 -7.13 9.05
C THR A 260 -13.16 -6.94 9.06
N PHE A 261 -13.92 -7.96 8.72
CA PHE A 261 -15.37 -7.96 8.79
C PHE A 261 -15.82 -9.17 9.61
N PRO A 262 -15.73 -9.09 10.95
CA PRO A 262 -16.02 -10.23 11.82
C PRO A 262 -17.50 -10.59 11.84
N GLY A 263 -17.78 -11.85 12.18
CA GLY A 263 -19.14 -12.33 12.37
C GLY A 263 -19.89 -12.62 11.08
N GLY A 264 -19.18 -12.88 9.97
CA GLY A 264 -19.80 -13.25 8.70
C GLY A 264 -20.63 -12.14 8.05
N ILE A 265 -20.39 -10.88 8.40
CA ILE A 265 -21.09 -9.71 7.83
C ILE A 265 -20.67 -9.39 6.39
N MET A 266 -19.71 -10.14 5.85
CA MET A 266 -19.29 -10.08 4.45
C MET A 266 -19.03 -11.50 3.94
N ASP A 267 -19.75 -11.90 2.91
CA ASP A 267 -19.61 -13.23 2.33
C ASP A 267 -18.41 -13.29 1.37
N SER A 268 -17.85 -14.48 1.22
CA SER A 268 -16.69 -14.71 0.36
C SER A 268 -16.77 -15.97 -0.50
N PHE A 269 -16.04 -16.01 -1.60
CA PHE A 269 -15.91 -17.18 -2.48
C PHE A 269 -14.45 -17.64 -2.60
N ARG A 270 -14.24 -18.92 -2.87
CA ARG A 270 -12.90 -19.53 -2.97
C ARG A 270 -12.49 -19.87 -4.39
N ASP A 271 -13.46 -20.16 -5.24
CA ASP A 271 -13.28 -20.55 -6.63
C ASP A 271 -14.41 -20.00 -7.51
N ARG A 272 -14.32 -20.26 -8.82
CA ARG A 272 -15.23 -19.67 -9.82
C ARG A 272 -16.61 -20.30 -9.76
N GLU A 273 -16.69 -21.57 -9.37
CA GLU A 273 -17.93 -22.31 -9.19
C GLU A 273 -18.73 -21.73 -8.01
N GLU A 274 -18.10 -21.56 -6.83
CA GLU A 274 -18.69 -20.91 -5.67
C GLU A 274 -19.06 -19.44 -5.96
N LEU A 275 -18.21 -18.73 -6.71
CA LEU A 275 -18.53 -17.37 -7.16
C LEU A 275 -19.83 -17.32 -7.95
N LEU A 276 -20.00 -18.19 -8.95
CA LEU A 276 -21.20 -18.23 -9.78
C LEU A 276 -22.45 -18.59 -8.97
N GLU A 277 -22.35 -19.58 -8.09
CA GLU A 277 -23.43 -19.96 -7.18
C GLU A 277 -23.89 -18.76 -6.33
N LYS A 278 -22.94 -18.10 -5.65
CA LYS A 278 -23.24 -16.96 -4.77
C LYS A 278 -23.74 -15.76 -5.54
N VAL A 279 -23.21 -15.46 -6.72
CA VAL A 279 -23.72 -14.39 -7.57
C VAL A 279 -25.18 -14.64 -7.94
N LYS A 280 -25.53 -15.85 -8.41
CA LYS A 280 -26.93 -16.20 -8.71
C LYS A 280 -27.83 -16.08 -7.49
N PHE A 281 -27.37 -16.59 -6.35
CA PHE A 281 -28.08 -16.51 -5.08
C PHE A 281 -28.36 -15.06 -4.67
N TYR A 282 -27.35 -14.18 -4.61
CA TYR A 282 -27.53 -12.79 -4.18
C TYR A 282 -28.26 -11.91 -5.19
N LEU A 283 -28.30 -12.29 -6.47
CA LEU A 283 -29.18 -11.65 -7.45
C LEU A 283 -30.66 -12.00 -7.19
N ALA A 284 -30.95 -13.23 -6.78
CA ALA A 284 -32.30 -13.71 -6.46
C ALA A 284 -32.80 -13.32 -5.06
N GLU A 285 -31.89 -13.07 -4.11
CA GLU A 285 -32.19 -12.84 -2.69
C GLU A 285 -31.87 -11.41 -2.24
N PRO A 286 -32.66 -10.39 -2.64
CA PRO A 286 -32.37 -9.00 -2.33
C PRO A 286 -32.38 -8.72 -0.82
N GLU A 287 -33.29 -9.31 -0.05
CA GLU A 287 -33.38 -9.05 1.40
C GLU A 287 -32.10 -9.46 2.14
N LYS A 288 -31.60 -10.66 1.87
CA LYS A 288 -30.37 -11.16 2.48
C LYS A 288 -29.15 -10.34 2.06
N ARG A 289 -29.11 -9.93 0.79
CA ARG A 289 -28.05 -9.08 0.26
C ARG A 289 -28.01 -7.71 0.93
N GLU A 290 -29.15 -7.04 1.04
CA GLU A 290 -29.23 -5.71 1.68
C GLU A 290 -28.97 -5.81 3.20
N ALA A 291 -29.36 -6.91 3.86
CA ALA A 291 -29.06 -7.14 5.28
C ALA A 291 -27.55 -7.23 5.54
N LEU A 292 -26.80 -7.97 4.71
CA LEU A 292 -25.33 -8.05 4.81
C LEU A 292 -24.68 -6.70 4.50
N ALA A 293 -25.15 -5.99 3.47
CA ALA A 293 -24.65 -4.67 3.12
C ALA A 293 -24.84 -3.66 4.26
N ALA A 294 -26.01 -3.66 4.91
CA ALA A 294 -26.29 -2.81 6.06
C ALA A 294 -25.41 -3.15 7.28
N ALA A 295 -25.19 -4.43 7.57
CA ALA A 295 -24.31 -4.87 8.65
C ALA A 295 -22.85 -4.46 8.41
N ALA A 296 -22.32 -4.70 7.20
CA ALA A 296 -20.98 -4.29 6.81
C ALA A 296 -20.82 -2.76 6.84
N HIS A 297 -21.84 -2.01 6.39
CA HIS A 297 -21.84 -0.56 6.43
C HIS A 297 -21.76 0.00 7.83
N LYS A 298 -22.62 -0.49 8.73
CA LYS A 298 -22.61 -0.11 10.14
C LYS A 298 -21.22 -0.35 10.73
N TYR A 299 -20.67 -1.55 10.53
CA TYR A 299 -19.33 -1.88 11.02
C TYR A 299 -18.26 -0.95 10.44
N ALA A 300 -18.29 -0.66 9.14
CA ALA A 300 -17.33 0.22 8.49
C ALA A 300 -17.44 1.68 9.00
N GLN A 301 -18.64 2.19 9.23
CA GLN A 301 -18.86 3.52 9.82
C GLN A 301 -18.31 3.60 11.24
N GLU A 302 -18.39 2.52 12.01
CA GLU A 302 -17.93 2.45 13.40
C GLU A 302 -16.42 2.17 13.53
N ASN A 303 -15.75 1.64 12.49
CA ASN A 303 -14.37 1.15 12.62
C ASN A 303 -13.38 1.70 11.57
N TYR A 304 -13.85 2.11 10.38
CA TYR A 304 -12.99 2.44 9.24
C TYR A 304 -13.03 3.88 8.80
N ARG A 305 -13.70 4.75 9.56
CA ARG A 305 -13.58 6.19 9.36
C ARG A 305 -12.24 6.70 9.89
N ALA A 306 -11.58 7.58 9.14
CA ALA A 306 -10.32 8.21 9.56
C ALA A 306 -10.37 8.84 10.95
N GLU A 307 -11.50 9.45 11.31
CA GLU A 307 -11.69 10.04 12.65
C GLU A 307 -11.65 9.02 13.79
N ILE A 308 -11.91 7.75 13.48
CA ILE A 308 -11.98 6.66 14.44
C ILE A 308 -10.65 5.92 14.50
N TYR A 309 -10.16 5.42 13.36
CA TYR A 309 -8.99 4.56 13.39
C TYR A 309 -7.68 5.35 13.60
N LEU A 310 -7.53 6.57 13.05
CA LEU A 310 -6.25 7.29 13.18
C LEU A 310 -5.89 7.59 14.64
N PRO A 311 -6.76 8.12 15.50
CA PRO A 311 -6.42 8.32 16.92
C PRO A 311 -5.95 7.03 17.60
N ARG A 312 -6.60 5.90 17.32
CA ARG A 312 -6.20 4.58 17.84
C ARG A 312 -4.81 4.18 17.36
N ILE A 313 -4.57 4.24 16.05
CA ILE A 313 -3.29 3.86 15.43
C ILE A 313 -2.14 4.73 15.94
N PHE A 314 -2.34 6.05 16.05
CA PHE A 314 -1.33 6.93 16.63
C PHE A 314 -1.10 6.66 18.12
N SER A 315 -2.14 6.29 18.87
CA SER A 315 -1.96 5.86 20.27
C SER A 315 -1.12 4.58 20.36
N GLU A 316 -1.46 3.55 19.59
CA GLU A 316 -0.73 2.27 19.56
C GLU A 316 0.72 2.48 19.07
N LEU A 317 0.92 3.34 18.07
CA LEU A 317 2.24 3.69 17.57
C LEU A 317 3.05 4.45 18.63
N ALA A 318 2.43 5.29 19.45
CA ALA A 318 3.12 6.01 20.51
C ALA A 318 3.68 5.02 21.54
N GLU A 319 2.88 4.04 21.95
CA GLU A 319 3.32 2.96 22.84
C GLU A 319 4.43 2.13 22.19
N ALA A 320 4.27 1.73 20.92
CA ALA A 320 5.28 0.97 20.19
C ALA A 320 6.64 1.70 20.11
N LEU A 321 6.62 3.03 20.04
CA LEU A 321 7.82 3.86 20.00
C LEU A 321 8.48 4.11 21.36
N LYS A 322 7.86 3.72 22.49
CA LYS A 322 8.50 3.77 23.82
C LYS A 322 9.56 2.68 23.97
N ASP A 323 9.29 1.51 23.41
CA ASP A 323 10.21 0.37 23.39
C ASP A 323 11.20 0.48 22.23
N ARG A 324 12.01 1.56 22.20
CA ARG A 324 13.06 1.77 21.20
C ARG A 324 14.17 0.72 21.37
N ARG A 325 13.96 -0.47 20.83
CA ARG A 325 15.00 -1.50 20.76
C ARG A 325 16.06 -1.06 19.76
N PRO A 326 17.36 -1.33 20.01
CA PRO A 326 18.38 -1.08 18.99
C PRO A 326 18.14 -2.00 17.78
N ALA A 327 17.36 -1.51 16.83
CA ALA A 327 17.21 -2.10 15.51
C ALA A 327 18.50 -1.84 14.71
N GLY A 328 19.21 -2.92 14.37
CA GLY A 328 20.35 -2.89 13.47
C GLY A 328 19.93 -3.39 12.10
N VAL A 329 20.45 -2.78 11.04
CA VAL A 329 20.35 -3.35 9.69
C VAL A 329 21.16 -4.65 9.71
N GLY A 330 20.48 -5.78 9.89
CA GLY A 330 21.10 -7.10 9.82
C GLY A 330 21.74 -7.35 8.45
N GLY A 331 22.39 -8.50 8.27
CA GLY A 331 22.99 -8.86 7.00
C GLY A 331 21.97 -8.85 5.85
N LEU A 332 22.12 -7.91 4.91
CA LEU A 332 21.28 -7.85 3.71
C LEU A 332 21.67 -8.98 2.74
N PRO A 333 20.71 -9.78 2.25
CA PRO A 333 21.01 -10.88 1.34
C PRO A 333 21.39 -10.38 -0.05
N ALA A 334 22.02 -11.26 -0.84
CA ALA A 334 22.60 -10.89 -2.13
C ALA A 334 21.57 -10.39 -3.15
N ASP A 335 20.35 -10.92 -3.10
CA ASP A 335 19.25 -10.55 -3.98
C ASP A 335 18.66 -9.17 -3.58
N PHE A 336 18.54 -8.86 -2.29
CA PHE A 336 18.19 -7.51 -1.83
C PHE A 336 19.21 -6.48 -2.33
N LYS A 337 20.51 -6.78 -2.15
CA LYS A 337 21.60 -5.93 -2.62
C LYS A 337 21.54 -5.72 -4.13
N ALA A 338 21.24 -6.76 -4.91
CA ALA A 338 21.07 -6.63 -6.37
C ALA A 338 19.85 -5.77 -6.75
N ARG A 339 18.70 -5.91 -6.05
CA ARG A 339 17.52 -5.06 -6.26
C ARG A 339 17.78 -3.60 -5.91
N GLU A 340 18.56 -3.35 -4.86
CA GLU A 340 19.02 -1.99 -4.51
C GLU A 340 19.83 -1.38 -5.66
N ILE A 341 20.83 -2.10 -6.20
CA ILE A 341 21.62 -1.58 -7.33
C ILE A 341 20.76 -1.40 -8.59
N ASN A 342 19.82 -2.31 -8.87
CA ASN A 342 18.87 -2.17 -9.97
C ASN A 342 18.09 -0.84 -9.86
N SER A 343 17.52 -0.55 -8.68
CA SER A 343 16.76 0.69 -8.44
C SER A 343 17.64 1.96 -8.43
N LEU A 344 18.86 1.88 -7.90
CA LEU A 344 19.82 3.00 -7.95
C LEU A 344 20.27 3.29 -9.39
N THR A 345 20.45 2.27 -10.22
CA THR A 345 20.77 2.41 -11.65
C THR A 345 19.62 3.08 -12.39
N PHE A 346 18.39 2.65 -12.13
CA PHE A 346 17.18 3.31 -12.65
C PHE A 346 17.13 4.79 -12.25
N SER A 347 17.38 5.08 -10.96
CA SER A 347 17.36 6.46 -10.44
C SER A 347 18.47 7.32 -11.06
N PHE A 348 19.66 6.77 -11.27
CA PHE A 348 20.76 7.43 -11.98
C PHE A 348 20.33 7.87 -13.39
N LEU A 349 19.72 6.99 -14.17
CA LEU A 349 19.23 7.30 -15.52
C LEU A 349 18.10 8.33 -15.51
N LEU A 350 17.21 8.27 -14.51
CA LEU A 350 16.14 9.25 -14.36
C LEU A 350 16.66 10.63 -13.97
N MET A 351 17.73 10.72 -13.16
CA MET A 351 18.42 12.00 -12.89
C MET A 351 18.98 12.59 -14.18
N LEU A 352 19.64 11.78 -15.02
CA LEU A 352 20.15 12.23 -16.32
C LEU A 352 19.01 12.73 -17.23
N LYS A 353 17.89 12.01 -17.30
CA LYS A 353 16.69 12.42 -18.04
C LYS A 353 16.20 13.81 -17.66
N ARG A 354 16.24 14.11 -16.36
CA ARG A 354 15.75 15.37 -15.78
C ARG A 354 16.76 16.52 -15.87
N GLY A 355 17.90 16.32 -16.54
CA GLY A 355 18.97 17.32 -16.62
C GLY A 355 19.77 17.49 -15.32
N ALA A 356 19.56 16.61 -14.33
CA ALA A 356 20.24 16.63 -13.03
C ALA A 356 21.62 15.96 -13.11
N LEU A 357 22.51 16.48 -13.96
CA LEU A 357 23.81 15.85 -14.27
C LEU A 357 24.72 15.70 -13.04
N LEU A 358 24.89 16.78 -12.27
CA LEU A 358 25.73 16.74 -11.07
C LEU A 358 25.19 15.78 -9.99
N PRO A 359 23.87 15.78 -9.68
CA PRO A 359 23.25 14.71 -8.90
C PRO A 359 23.52 13.30 -9.41
N ALA A 360 23.39 13.06 -10.72
CA ALA A 360 23.63 11.75 -11.32
C ALA A 360 25.09 11.29 -11.14
N ILE A 361 26.06 12.17 -11.39
CA ILE A 361 27.49 11.88 -11.16
C ILE A 361 27.75 11.50 -9.71
N ARG A 362 27.15 12.22 -8.76
CA ARG A 362 27.28 11.94 -7.31
C ARG A 362 26.61 10.63 -6.88
N ALA A 363 25.70 10.08 -7.69
CA ALA A 363 25.08 8.78 -7.43
C ALA A 363 25.94 7.60 -7.92
N LEU A 364 26.91 7.80 -8.83
CA LEU A 364 27.76 6.71 -9.37
C LEU A 364 28.44 5.86 -8.29
N PRO A 365 29.07 6.44 -7.24
CA PRO A 365 29.68 5.63 -6.18
C PRO A 365 28.67 4.74 -5.45
N LEU A 366 27.40 5.17 -5.37
CA LEU A 366 26.35 4.41 -4.69
C LEU A 366 25.99 3.12 -5.44
N LEU A 367 26.26 3.03 -6.76
CA LEU A 367 26.07 1.79 -7.52
C LEU A 367 27.01 0.67 -7.08
N PHE A 368 28.10 1.00 -6.40
CA PHE A 368 29.09 0.04 -5.89
C PHE A 368 28.99 -0.19 -4.39
N ARG A 369 28.02 0.43 -3.69
CA ARG A 369 27.91 0.42 -2.21
C ARG A 369 27.78 -0.97 -1.59
N ARG A 370 27.34 -1.97 -2.37
CA ARG A 370 27.18 -3.37 -1.94
C ARG A 370 28.23 -4.32 -2.53
N GLY A 371 29.30 -3.77 -3.11
CA GLY A 371 30.37 -4.51 -3.74
C GLY A 371 30.08 -4.91 -5.20
N ALA A 372 31.14 -5.33 -5.90
CA ALA A 372 31.09 -5.62 -7.33
C ALA A 372 30.09 -6.73 -7.70
N ALA A 373 29.91 -7.75 -6.85
CA ALA A 373 28.97 -8.84 -7.11
C ALA A 373 27.51 -8.36 -7.16
N ALA A 374 27.11 -7.43 -6.27
CA ALA A 374 25.78 -6.84 -6.30
C ALA A 374 25.60 -5.93 -7.52
N PHE A 375 26.64 -5.17 -7.88
CA PHE A 375 26.66 -4.34 -9.08
C PHE A 375 26.41 -5.16 -10.35
N LEU A 376 27.21 -6.21 -10.57
CA LEU A 376 27.11 -7.06 -11.76
C LEU A 376 25.74 -7.74 -11.89
N ARG A 377 25.08 -8.05 -10.77
CA ARG A 377 23.73 -8.65 -10.76
C ARG A 377 22.61 -7.62 -10.97
N GLY A 378 22.70 -6.45 -10.34
CA GLY A 378 21.62 -5.46 -10.34
C GLY A 378 21.65 -4.48 -11.51
N PHE A 379 22.84 -4.06 -11.92
CA PHE A 379 23.04 -2.99 -12.89
C PHE A 379 22.39 -3.27 -14.25
N PRO A 380 22.55 -4.45 -14.90
CA PRO A 380 21.97 -4.69 -16.22
C PRO A 380 20.44 -4.55 -16.25
N ALA A 381 19.76 -5.11 -15.25
CA ALA A 381 18.30 -5.01 -15.15
C ALA A 381 17.84 -3.57 -14.84
N GLY A 382 18.61 -2.82 -14.03
CA GLY A 382 18.38 -1.41 -13.79
C GLY A 382 18.56 -0.55 -15.05
N LEU A 383 19.56 -0.85 -15.87
CA LEU A 383 19.81 -0.18 -17.15
C LEU A 383 18.64 -0.41 -18.12
N VAL A 384 18.19 -1.65 -18.30
CA VAL A 384 17.04 -1.98 -19.15
C VAL A 384 15.79 -1.21 -18.69
N ARG A 385 15.49 -1.21 -17.39
CA ARG A 385 14.35 -0.48 -16.84
C ARG A 385 14.46 1.03 -17.03
N GLY A 386 15.64 1.60 -16.81
CA GLY A 386 15.86 3.03 -16.99
C GLY A 386 15.74 3.46 -18.45
N LEU A 387 16.33 2.69 -19.38
CA LEU A 387 16.21 2.94 -20.83
C LEU A 387 14.76 2.83 -21.30
N ALA A 388 13.99 1.84 -20.82
CA ALA A 388 12.57 1.73 -21.13
C ALA A 388 11.78 2.97 -20.66
N ALA A 389 12.08 3.48 -19.46
CA ALA A 389 11.45 4.71 -18.95
C ALA A 389 11.91 5.98 -19.68
N LEU A 390 13.09 5.97 -20.30
CA LEU A 390 13.55 7.03 -21.20
C LEU A 390 12.79 7.01 -22.54
N ALA A 391 12.45 5.81 -23.05
CA ALA A 391 11.78 5.63 -24.33
C ALA A 391 10.25 5.77 -24.30
N ALA A 392 9.61 5.55 -23.15
CA ALA A 392 8.15 5.56 -23.01
C ALA A 392 7.51 6.96 -22.92
N SER A 393 8.23 8.02 -23.27
CA SER A 393 7.82 9.42 -23.09
C SER A 393 8.13 10.28 -24.29
#